data_AF-A0A0D1ECP6-F1
#
_entry.id   AF-A0A0D1ECP6-F1
#
_cell.length_a   1.000
_cell.length_b   1.000
_cell.length_c   1.000
_cell.angle_alpha   90.00
_cell.angle_beta   90.00
_cell.angle_gamma   90.00
#
_symmetry.space_group_name_H-M   'P 1'
#
loop_
_entity.id
_entity.type
_entity.pdbx_description
1 polymer ?
#
loop_
_entity_poly.entity_id
_entity_poly.type
_entity_poly.pdbx_seq_one_letter_code
_entity_poly.pdbx_strand_id
1 'polypeptide(L)'
;MFRSALLALLLAAPAAAQKAPDQNAAKRQLFDARGSVVRVGDQTFLTDADRATLAKLPEVAQLQYYGAMAASPVHGLQHASTTGAFNYHSLEAARAAARRGCDGKRGGGARCVVVADVVPRRFREGRGLSLSQTATGIVRGRDYARQGSRIAISPSTGAWGTGTSDAAALQSCGQRDCQIAVRD
;
A
#
# COMPACT_ATOMS: atom_id res chain seq x y z
N MET A 1 -44.59 16.42 24.90
CA MET A 1 -43.92 15.13 24.69
C MET A 1 -42.80 15.35 23.68
N PHE A 2 -41.57 15.46 24.18
CA PHE A 2 -40.38 15.81 23.40
C PHE A 2 -39.79 14.57 22.72
N ARG A 3 -39.44 14.67 21.44
CA ARG A 3 -38.50 13.75 20.78
C ARG A 3 -37.49 14.57 19.97
N SER A 4 -36.47 15.05 20.67
CA SER A 4 -35.26 15.62 20.05
C SER A 4 -34.46 14.48 19.43
N ALA A 5 -34.35 14.49 18.10
CA ALA A 5 -33.44 13.60 17.37
C ALA A 5 -32.02 14.19 17.46
N LEU A 6 -31.15 13.56 18.26
CA LEU A 6 -29.71 13.83 18.24
C LEU A 6 -29.12 13.21 16.96
N LEU A 7 -28.75 14.06 16.00
CA LEU A 7 -27.88 13.69 14.88
C LEU A 7 -26.44 13.53 15.42
N ALA A 8 -25.98 12.29 15.57
CA ALA A 8 -24.60 12.02 15.92
C ALA A 8 -23.70 12.27 14.69
N LEU A 9 -23.00 13.40 14.66
CA LEU A 9 -21.89 13.64 13.73
C LEU A 9 -20.74 12.68 14.08
N LEU A 10 -20.57 11.62 13.30
CA LEU A 10 -19.36 10.81 13.29
C LEU A 10 -18.22 11.67 12.72
N LEU A 11 -17.46 12.32 13.61
CA LEU A 11 -16.18 12.94 13.28
C LEU A 11 -15.22 11.83 12.80
N ALA A 12 -15.04 11.72 11.49
CA ALA A 12 -13.94 10.95 10.93
C ALA A 12 -12.64 11.61 11.39
N ALA A 13 -11.99 11.02 12.40
CA ALA A 13 -10.68 11.47 12.84
C ALA A 13 -9.73 11.47 11.64
N PRO A 14 -9.02 12.57 11.36
CA PRO A 14 -8.06 12.59 10.26
C PRO A 14 -7.03 11.51 10.55
N ALA A 15 -6.81 10.60 9.60
CA ALA A 15 -5.74 9.64 9.69
C ALA A 15 -4.44 10.41 9.92
N ALA A 16 -3.90 10.36 11.14
CA ALA A 16 -2.69 11.08 11.48
C ALA A 16 -1.61 10.68 10.48
N ALA A 17 -1.08 11.67 9.76
CA ALA A 17 0.00 11.47 8.82
C ALA A 17 1.16 10.79 9.56
N GLN A 18 1.49 9.57 9.14
CA GLN A 18 2.55 8.78 9.74
C GLN A 18 3.88 9.46 9.46
N LYS A 19 4.50 10.02 10.50
CA LYS A 19 5.73 10.81 10.40
C LYS A 19 6.76 10.28 11.38
N ALA A 20 7.99 10.15 10.91
CA ALA A 20 9.15 9.91 11.75
C ALA A 20 10.01 11.17 11.82
N PRO A 21 10.44 11.58 13.03
CA PRO A 21 11.29 12.76 13.19
C PRO A 21 12.66 12.58 12.56
N ASP A 22 13.20 11.35 12.60
CA ASP A 22 14.55 11.04 12.15
C ASP A 22 14.63 9.65 11.48
N GLN A 23 15.76 9.36 10.83
CA GLN A 23 16.01 8.08 10.17
C GLN A 23 15.91 6.88 11.13
N ASN A 24 16.41 7.03 12.36
CA ASN A 24 16.44 5.95 13.34
C ASN A 24 15.02 5.64 13.87
N ALA A 25 14.23 6.68 14.14
CA ALA A 25 12.82 6.58 14.49
C ALA A 25 12.03 5.92 13.36
N ALA A 26 12.32 6.25 12.10
CA ALA A 26 11.71 5.57 10.96
C ALA A 26 12.09 4.09 10.92
N LYS A 27 13.38 3.74 11.03
CA LYS A 27 13.86 2.35 11.02
C LYS A 27 13.20 1.47 12.09
N ARG A 28 12.92 2.01 13.28
CA ARG A 28 12.21 1.30 14.36
C ARG A 28 10.75 1.00 14.02
N GLN A 29 10.11 1.87 13.25
CA GLN A 29 8.70 1.74 12.86
C GLN A 29 8.52 0.94 11.56
N LEU A 30 9.51 0.94 10.66
CA LEU A 30 9.43 0.25 9.38
C LEU A 30 9.69 -1.26 9.49
N PHE A 31 8.96 -2.02 8.68
CA PHE A 31 9.28 -3.43 8.43
C PHE A 31 10.64 -3.57 7.73
N ASP A 32 11.13 -4.80 7.65
CA ASP A 32 12.30 -5.10 6.82
C ASP A 32 11.96 -4.89 5.34
N ALA A 33 12.94 -4.42 4.56
CA ALA A 33 12.78 -4.22 3.11
C ALA A 33 12.94 -5.52 2.30
N ARG A 34 13.37 -6.62 2.94
CA ARG A 34 13.71 -7.87 2.27
C ARG A 34 12.50 -8.80 2.17
N GLY A 35 12.03 -8.92 0.95
CA GLY A 35 10.99 -9.85 0.56
C GLY A 35 9.61 -9.49 1.11
N SER A 36 8.64 -10.23 0.62
CA SER A 36 7.23 -10.09 0.97
C SER A 36 6.62 -11.48 1.11
N VAL A 37 5.38 -11.52 1.62
CA VAL A 37 4.55 -12.73 1.63
C VAL A 37 3.20 -12.39 1.03
N VAL A 38 2.65 -13.33 0.26
CA VAL A 38 1.30 -13.25 -0.25
C VAL A 38 0.34 -13.83 0.79
N ARG A 39 -0.71 -13.07 1.11
CA ARG A 39 -1.86 -13.53 1.88
C ARG A 39 -3.03 -13.66 0.93
N VAL A 40 -3.38 -14.89 0.60
CA VAL A 40 -4.53 -15.18 -0.27
C VAL A 40 -5.81 -14.92 0.52
N GLY A 41 -6.72 -14.13 -0.06
CA GLY A 41 -8.03 -13.85 0.53
C GLY A 41 -8.96 -15.04 0.37
N ASP A 42 -9.87 -15.20 1.33
CA ASP A 42 -10.93 -16.21 1.24
C ASP A 42 -12.06 -15.66 0.35
N GLN A 43 -12.07 -16.10 -0.91
CA GLN A 43 -13.06 -15.70 -1.90
C GLN A 43 -13.66 -16.96 -2.52
N THR A 44 -14.98 -17.10 -2.43
CA THR A 44 -15.71 -18.33 -2.79
C THR A 44 -15.59 -18.71 -4.26
N PHE A 45 -15.35 -17.74 -5.14
CA PHE A 45 -15.17 -18.00 -6.58
C PHE A 45 -13.76 -18.44 -6.96
N LEU A 46 -12.78 -18.35 -6.04
CA LEU A 46 -11.44 -18.87 -6.31
C LEU A 46 -11.47 -20.40 -6.23
N THR A 47 -10.87 -21.04 -7.23
CA THR A 47 -10.62 -22.48 -7.19
C THR A 47 -9.39 -22.79 -6.33
N ASP A 48 -9.17 -24.07 -6.00
CA ASP A 48 -7.93 -24.50 -5.34
C ASP A 48 -6.70 -24.25 -6.20
N ALA A 49 -6.84 -24.38 -7.53
CA ALA A 49 -5.80 -24.03 -8.47
C ALA A 49 -5.47 -22.53 -8.41
N ASP A 50 -6.48 -21.65 -8.35
CA ASP A 50 -6.26 -20.21 -8.23
C ASP A 50 -5.55 -19.84 -6.92
N ARG A 51 -5.99 -20.45 -5.80
CA ARG A 51 -5.33 -20.28 -4.49
C ARG A 51 -3.87 -20.74 -4.54
N ALA A 52 -3.60 -21.89 -5.16
CA ALA A 52 -2.25 -22.41 -5.32
C ALA A 52 -1.39 -21.51 -6.21
N THR A 53 -1.94 -20.98 -7.31
CA THR A 53 -1.25 -20.01 -8.17
C THR A 53 -0.88 -18.76 -7.37
N LEU A 54 -1.82 -18.16 -6.64
CA LEU A 54 -1.56 -16.98 -5.82
C LEU A 54 -0.49 -17.25 -4.74
N ALA A 55 -0.54 -18.42 -4.09
CA ALA A 55 0.43 -18.80 -3.06
C ALA A 55 1.86 -18.96 -3.61
N LYS A 56 2.00 -19.41 -4.86
CA LYS A 56 3.30 -19.60 -5.54
C LYS A 56 3.83 -18.35 -6.23
N LEU A 57 3.04 -17.29 -6.37
CA LEU A 57 3.48 -16.04 -7.02
C LEU A 57 4.82 -15.48 -6.49
N PRO A 58 5.12 -15.51 -5.18
CA PRO A 58 6.41 -15.04 -4.67
C PRO A 58 7.63 -15.84 -5.16
N GLU A 59 7.44 -17.06 -5.66
CA GLU A 59 8.52 -17.92 -6.19
C GLU A 59 8.91 -17.51 -7.61
N VAL A 60 7.96 -16.99 -8.38
CA VAL A 60 8.13 -16.67 -9.81
C VAL A 60 8.17 -15.17 -10.09
N ALA A 61 7.81 -14.33 -9.12
CA ALA A 61 7.81 -12.89 -9.25
C ALA A 61 8.25 -12.19 -7.94
N GLN A 62 9.08 -11.16 -8.07
CA GLN A 62 9.45 -10.30 -6.95
C GLN A 62 8.32 -9.29 -6.67
N LEU A 63 7.31 -9.73 -5.92
CA LEU A 63 6.19 -8.87 -5.54
C LEU A 63 6.60 -7.90 -4.43
N GLN A 64 6.46 -6.61 -4.68
CA GLN A 64 6.76 -5.59 -3.69
C GLN A 64 5.60 -5.48 -2.68
N TYR A 65 5.92 -5.42 -1.39
CA TYR A 65 4.92 -5.33 -0.34
C TYR A 65 4.16 -4.00 -0.34
N TYR A 66 3.11 -3.96 0.49
CA TYR A 66 2.03 -2.99 0.36
C TYR A 66 1.48 -3.05 -1.06
N GLY A 67 1.14 -4.27 -1.44
CA GLY A 67 0.52 -4.58 -2.70
C GLY A 67 -0.78 -5.36 -2.50
N ALA A 68 -1.59 -5.40 -3.55
CA ALA A 68 -2.82 -6.16 -3.60
C ALA A 68 -3.12 -6.60 -5.03
N MET A 69 -3.90 -7.67 -5.16
CA MET A 69 -4.44 -8.14 -6.43
C MET A 69 -5.95 -8.19 -6.34
N ALA A 70 -6.63 -7.80 -7.43
CA ALA A 70 -8.08 -7.86 -7.53
C ALA A 70 -8.50 -8.62 -8.79
N ALA A 71 -9.58 -9.39 -8.68
CA ALA A 71 -10.17 -10.15 -9.78
C ALA A 71 -11.70 -9.99 -9.80
N SER A 72 -12.30 -10.25 -10.96
CA SER A 72 -13.76 -10.28 -11.11
C SER A 72 -14.30 -11.60 -10.58
N PRO A 73 -15.31 -11.60 -9.68
CA PRO A 73 -15.97 -12.84 -9.26
C PRO A 73 -16.59 -13.63 -10.41
N VAL A 74 -16.98 -12.95 -11.49
CA VAL A 74 -17.65 -13.57 -12.65
C VAL A 74 -16.64 -14.22 -13.61
N HIS A 75 -15.46 -13.61 -13.80
CA HIS A 75 -14.48 -14.08 -14.77
C HIS A 75 -13.33 -14.88 -14.16
N GLY A 76 -13.16 -14.80 -12.84
CA GLY A 76 -12.11 -15.53 -12.12
C GLY A 76 -10.73 -14.89 -12.24
N LEU A 77 -9.73 -15.58 -11.66
CA LEU A 77 -8.36 -15.08 -11.52
C LEU A 77 -7.61 -14.96 -12.85
N GLN A 78 -7.83 -15.90 -13.78
CA GLN A 78 -7.06 -15.97 -15.04
C GLN A 78 -7.51 -14.96 -16.09
N HIS A 79 -8.60 -14.23 -15.85
CA HIS A 79 -9.11 -13.25 -16.79
C HIS A 79 -8.19 -12.04 -16.91
N ALA A 80 -8.11 -11.44 -18.11
CA ALA A 80 -7.26 -10.28 -18.40
C ALA A 80 -7.59 -9.03 -17.56
N SER A 81 -8.75 -9.00 -16.90
CA SER A 81 -9.12 -7.92 -15.96
C SER A 81 -8.39 -8.00 -14.62
N THR A 82 -7.86 -9.17 -14.24
CA THR A 82 -7.12 -9.32 -12.99
C THR A 82 -5.96 -8.33 -12.96
N THR A 83 -5.93 -7.52 -11.91
CA THR A 83 -4.99 -6.40 -11.81
C THR A 83 -4.32 -6.41 -10.44
N GLY A 84 -2.99 -6.30 -10.45
CA GLY A 84 -2.18 -6.06 -9.26
C GLY A 84 -1.77 -4.59 -9.14
N ALA A 85 -1.61 -4.13 -7.91
CA ALA A 85 -1.03 -2.84 -7.57
C ALA A 85 -0.06 -3.06 -6.41
N PHE A 86 1.21 -2.69 -6.59
CA PHE A 86 2.30 -3.03 -5.65
C PHE A 86 3.11 -1.79 -5.28
N ASN A 87 3.89 -1.89 -4.20
CA ASN A 87 4.82 -0.84 -3.76
C ASN A 87 4.11 0.49 -3.41
N TYR A 88 2.95 0.39 -2.77
CA TYR A 88 2.26 1.55 -2.17
C TYR A 88 2.79 1.81 -0.76
N HIS A 89 2.32 2.90 -0.13
CA HIS A 89 2.64 3.20 1.27
C HIS A 89 1.67 2.56 2.26
N SER A 90 0.56 1.96 1.80
CA SER A 90 -0.39 1.24 2.64
C SER A 90 -1.11 0.14 1.85
N LEU A 91 -1.63 -0.87 2.56
CA LEU A 91 -2.46 -1.91 1.94
C LEU A 91 -3.78 -1.34 1.42
N GLU A 92 -4.37 -0.38 2.12
CA GLU A 92 -5.64 0.22 1.71
C GLU A 92 -5.53 0.88 0.34
N ALA A 93 -4.49 1.69 0.13
CA ALA A 93 -4.24 2.36 -1.15
C ALA A 93 -3.99 1.36 -2.28
N ALA A 94 -3.17 0.33 -2.02
CA ALA A 94 -2.91 -0.75 -2.98
C ALA A 94 -4.19 -1.50 -3.37
N ARG A 95 -4.99 -1.91 -2.38
CA ARG A 95 -6.28 -2.58 -2.59
C ARG A 95 -7.24 -1.73 -3.41
N ALA A 96 -7.33 -0.43 -3.11
CA ALA A 96 -8.17 0.49 -3.87
C ALA A 96 -7.69 0.63 -5.32
N ALA A 97 -6.38 0.73 -5.55
CA ALA A 97 -5.80 0.81 -6.88
C ALA A 97 -6.02 -0.49 -7.69
N ALA A 98 -5.78 -1.66 -7.10
CA ALA A 98 -6.00 -2.95 -7.74
C ALA A 98 -7.47 -3.13 -8.17
N ARG A 99 -8.42 -2.81 -7.27
CA ARG A 99 -9.86 -2.84 -7.59
C ARG A 99 -10.22 -1.90 -8.73
N ARG A 100 -9.78 -0.63 -8.68
CA ARG A 100 -10.04 0.35 -9.77
C ARG A 100 -9.52 -0.15 -11.11
N GLY A 101 -8.30 -0.70 -11.15
CA GLY A 101 -7.72 -1.24 -12.37
C GLY A 101 -8.49 -2.45 -12.91
N CYS A 102 -8.94 -3.34 -12.01
CA CYS A 102 -9.75 -4.49 -12.39
C CYS A 102 -11.16 -4.09 -12.88
N ASP A 103 -11.83 -3.19 -12.16
CA ASP A 103 -13.16 -2.69 -12.53
C ASP A 103 -13.15 -1.97 -13.89
N GLY A 104 -12.07 -1.27 -14.23
CA GLY A 104 -11.90 -0.64 -15.54
C GLY A 104 -11.74 -1.63 -16.70
N LYS A 105 -11.39 -2.89 -16.43
CA LYS A 105 -11.09 -3.92 -17.44
C LYS A 105 -12.10 -5.06 -17.48
N ARG A 106 -12.97 -5.21 -16.47
CA ARG A 106 -13.87 -6.38 -16.35
C ARG A 106 -14.98 -6.43 -17.41
N GLY A 107 -15.27 -5.32 -18.10
CA GLY A 107 -16.27 -5.29 -19.19
C GLY A 107 -17.73 -5.50 -18.77
N GLY A 108 -18.04 -5.69 -17.48
CA GLY A 108 -19.39 -5.88 -16.98
C GLY A 108 -19.45 -6.79 -15.74
N GLY A 109 -20.66 -7.06 -15.23
CA GLY A 109 -20.91 -7.98 -14.12
C GLY A 109 -20.71 -7.41 -12.71
N ALA A 110 -20.35 -8.27 -11.75
CA ALA A 110 -20.07 -7.88 -10.36
C ALA A 110 -18.78 -7.05 -10.26
N ARG A 111 -18.69 -6.20 -9.22
CA ARG A 111 -17.46 -5.44 -8.94
C ARG A 111 -16.30 -6.37 -8.59
N CYS A 112 -15.09 -5.97 -8.96
CA CYS A 112 -13.90 -6.72 -8.59
C CYS A 112 -13.66 -6.70 -7.08
N VAL A 113 -13.15 -7.80 -6.56
CA VAL A 113 -12.79 -7.96 -5.14
C VAL A 113 -11.31 -8.27 -5.00
N VAL A 114 -10.76 -7.97 -3.83
CA VAL A 114 -9.35 -8.26 -3.53
C VAL A 114 -9.21 -9.76 -3.27
N VAL A 115 -8.30 -10.40 -4.00
CA VAL A 115 -8.04 -11.84 -3.91
C VAL A 115 -6.73 -12.17 -3.22
N ALA A 116 -5.82 -11.20 -3.11
CA ALA A 116 -4.56 -11.36 -2.39
C ALA A 116 -4.00 -10.02 -1.93
N ASP A 117 -3.35 -10.01 -0.78
CA ASP A 117 -2.48 -8.94 -0.34
C ASP A 117 -1.02 -9.38 -0.38
N VAL A 118 -0.12 -8.44 -0.68
CA VAL A 118 1.32 -8.61 -0.59
C VAL A 118 1.83 -7.75 0.56
N VAL A 119 2.29 -8.40 1.62
CA VAL A 119 2.69 -7.73 2.86
C VAL A 119 4.16 -7.99 3.17
N PRO A 120 4.81 -7.14 3.99
CA PRO A 120 6.14 -7.44 4.50
C PRO A 120 6.18 -8.78 5.23
N ARG A 121 7.36 -9.42 5.30
CA ARG A 121 7.55 -10.57 6.20
C ARG A 121 7.24 -10.15 7.63
N ARG A 122 6.58 -11.04 8.39
CA ARG A 122 6.16 -10.81 9.79
C ARG A 122 5.24 -9.59 9.96
N PHE A 123 4.46 -9.26 8.94
CA PHE A 123 3.53 -8.13 8.98
C PHE A 123 2.53 -8.23 10.14
N ARG A 124 2.41 -7.12 10.88
CA ARG A 124 1.39 -6.86 11.91
C ARG A 124 0.76 -5.50 11.65
N GLU A 125 -0.55 -5.40 11.83
CA GLU A 125 -1.25 -4.13 11.67
C GLU A 125 -0.86 -3.12 12.76
N GLY A 126 -1.12 -1.83 12.52
CA GLY A 126 -0.93 -0.78 13.53
C GLY A 126 0.52 -0.31 13.76
N ARG A 127 1.46 -0.58 12.85
CA ARG A 127 2.80 0.05 12.92
C ARG A 127 2.70 1.54 12.60
N GLY A 128 3.45 2.36 13.34
CA GLY A 128 3.36 3.83 13.27
C GLY A 128 3.83 4.48 11.97
N LEU A 129 4.62 3.78 11.14
CA LEU A 129 5.06 4.24 9.83
C LEU A 129 5.01 3.10 8.80
N SER A 130 4.34 3.36 7.69
CA SER A 130 4.24 2.49 6.52
C SER A 130 4.79 3.22 5.28
N LEU A 131 5.80 2.61 4.66
CA LEU A 131 6.43 3.09 3.44
C LEU A 131 6.49 1.97 2.43
N SER A 132 6.42 2.28 1.13
CA SER A 132 6.65 1.31 0.07
C SER A 132 7.98 0.59 0.26
N GLN A 133 8.10 -0.61 -0.31
CA GLN A 133 9.31 -1.43 -0.13
C GLN A 133 10.57 -0.71 -0.64
N THR A 134 10.44 0.00 -1.74
CA THR A 134 11.52 0.82 -2.32
C THR A 134 11.92 1.97 -1.40
N ALA A 135 10.96 2.77 -0.91
CA ALA A 135 11.24 3.85 0.03
C ALA A 135 11.84 3.33 1.36
N THR A 136 11.34 2.20 1.86
CA THR A 136 11.89 1.54 3.05
C THR A 136 13.33 1.09 2.83
N GLY A 137 13.66 0.61 1.62
CA GLY A 137 15.02 0.27 1.21
C GLY A 137 15.98 1.45 1.33
N ILE A 138 15.58 2.64 0.90
CA ILE A 138 16.38 3.87 1.07
C ILE A 138 16.54 4.24 2.54
N VAL A 139 15.46 4.29 3.31
CA VAL A 139 15.51 4.66 4.74
C VAL A 139 16.38 3.70 5.53
N ARG A 140 16.34 2.39 5.23
CA ARG A 140 17.18 1.39 5.90
C ARG A 140 18.61 1.35 5.36
N GLY A 141 18.84 1.84 4.14
CA GLY A 141 20.12 1.82 3.45
C GLY A 141 21.13 2.85 3.97
N ARG A 142 22.36 2.71 3.48
CA ARG A 142 23.47 3.65 3.77
C ARG A 142 23.35 4.96 2.98
N ASP A 143 22.48 4.98 1.98
CA ASP A 143 22.37 6.09 1.02
C ASP A 143 21.40 7.17 1.43
N TYR A 144 20.63 6.96 2.50
CA TYR A 144 19.66 7.92 3.00
C TYR A 144 20.23 9.35 3.13
N ALA A 145 21.41 9.48 3.76
CA ALA A 145 22.07 10.76 3.93
C ALA A 145 22.53 11.35 2.58
N ARG A 146 23.06 10.51 1.69
CA ARG A 146 23.47 10.92 0.33
C ARG A 146 22.28 11.37 -0.52
N GLN A 147 21.08 10.90 -0.21
CA GLN A 147 19.84 11.28 -0.88
C GLN A 147 19.11 12.46 -0.21
N GLY A 148 19.72 13.10 0.79
CA GLY A 148 19.23 14.35 1.40
C GLY A 148 18.53 14.22 2.76
N SER A 149 18.48 13.02 3.33
CA SER A 149 17.93 12.76 4.68
C SER A 149 16.47 13.15 4.90
N ARG A 150 15.65 13.24 3.85
CA ARG A 150 14.19 13.41 3.96
C ARG A 150 13.47 12.56 2.95
N ILE A 151 12.28 12.08 3.32
CA ILE A 151 11.39 11.32 2.45
C ILE A 151 10.03 12.01 2.40
N ALA A 152 9.55 12.25 1.19
CA ALA A 152 8.16 12.55 0.91
C ALA A 152 7.49 11.35 0.26
N ILE A 153 6.21 11.14 0.57
CA ILE A 153 5.38 10.08 -0.02
C ILE A 153 4.04 10.64 -0.46
N SER A 154 3.46 10.04 -1.48
CA SER A 154 2.07 10.20 -1.86
C SER A 154 1.25 9.05 -1.26
N PRO A 155 0.34 9.31 -0.29
CA PRO A 155 -0.44 8.25 0.35
C PRO A 155 -1.43 7.56 -0.58
N SER A 156 -1.98 8.29 -1.56
CA SER A 156 -2.94 7.73 -2.51
C SER A 156 -2.27 6.91 -3.61
N THR A 157 -0.96 7.07 -3.78
CA THR A 157 -0.15 6.33 -4.76
C THR A 157 0.98 5.56 -4.08
N GLY A 158 1.93 5.05 -4.86
CA GLY A 158 3.21 4.53 -4.37
C GLY A 158 4.39 5.46 -4.68
N ALA A 159 4.11 6.69 -5.13
CA ALA A 159 5.14 7.67 -5.47
C ALA A 159 5.79 8.21 -4.20
N TRP A 160 7.11 8.39 -4.26
CA TRP A 160 7.91 8.92 -3.18
C TRP A 160 9.12 9.64 -3.76
N GLY A 161 9.72 10.51 -2.95
CA GLY A 161 10.90 11.26 -3.32
C GLY A 161 11.77 11.58 -2.13
N THR A 162 13.02 11.93 -2.42
CA THR A 162 14.01 12.37 -1.44
C THR A 162 14.45 13.80 -1.71
N GLY A 163 15.05 14.45 -0.71
CA GLY A 163 15.62 15.78 -0.91
C GLY A 163 16.31 16.31 0.33
N THR A 164 17.18 17.30 0.16
CA THR A 164 17.94 17.96 1.25
C THR A 164 17.09 18.91 2.09
N SER A 165 15.85 19.16 1.68
CA SER A 165 14.84 19.96 2.39
C SER A 165 13.45 19.36 2.21
N ASP A 166 12.48 19.75 3.04
CA ASP A 166 11.09 19.27 2.90
C ASP A 166 10.55 19.65 1.51
N ALA A 167 10.83 20.86 1.03
CA ALA A 167 10.43 21.32 -0.30
C ALA A 167 11.04 20.46 -1.43
N ALA A 168 12.34 20.15 -1.36
CA ALA A 168 13.01 19.33 -2.37
C ALA A 168 12.45 17.90 -2.40
N ALA A 169 12.18 17.31 -1.23
CA ALA A 169 11.59 15.98 -1.14
C ALA A 169 10.16 15.95 -1.73
N LEU A 170 9.33 16.95 -1.41
CA LEU A 170 7.98 17.08 -1.95
C LEU A 170 7.99 17.26 -3.48
N GLN A 171 8.90 18.09 -4.00
CA GLN A 171 9.09 18.27 -5.43
C GLN A 171 9.52 16.97 -6.12
N SER A 172 10.46 16.24 -5.54
CA SER A 172 10.93 14.93 -6.01
C SER A 172 9.81 13.87 -6.03
N CYS A 173 8.91 13.90 -5.05
CA CYS A 173 7.76 13.00 -4.98
C CYS A 173 6.73 13.27 -6.09
N GLY A 174 6.54 14.53 -6.50
CA GLY A 174 5.89 14.89 -7.77
C GLY A 174 4.39 14.62 -7.88
N GLN A 175 3.70 14.28 -6.79
CA GLN A 175 2.24 14.12 -6.73
C GLN A 175 1.59 15.25 -5.92
N ARG A 176 0.30 15.50 -6.20
CA ARG A 176 -0.47 16.57 -5.53
C ARG A 176 -0.66 16.33 -4.04
N ASP A 177 -0.70 15.08 -3.62
CA ASP A 177 -0.91 14.66 -2.23
C ASP A 177 0.40 14.27 -1.52
N CYS A 178 1.55 14.63 -2.09
CA CYS A 178 2.83 14.37 -1.45
C CYS A 178 2.92 15.05 -0.08
N GLN A 179 3.41 14.31 0.90
CA GLN A 179 3.68 14.80 2.25
C GLN A 179 4.98 14.21 2.80
N ILE A 180 5.61 14.94 3.72
CA ILE A 180 6.81 14.47 4.40
C ILE A 180 6.47 13.33 5.35
N ALA A 181 7.19 12.22 5.21
CA ALA A 181 7.05 11.01 6.02
C ALA A 181 8.25 10.78 6.95
N VAL A 182 9.46 11.15 6.53
CA VAL A 182 10.68 11.02 7.33
C VAL A 182 11.51 12.28 7.22
N ARG A 183 11.99 12.77 8.37
CA ARG A 183 12.94 13.88 8.47
C ARG A 183 14.29 13.38 9.02
N ASP A 184 15.20 14.32 9.23
CA ASP A 184 16.48 14.12 9.91
C ASP A 184 16.35 14.38 11.41
#